data_AF-A0A3A9SI38-F1
#
_entry.id   AF-A0A3A9SI38-F1
#
_cell.length_a   1.000
_cell.length_b   1.000
_cell.length_c   1.000
_cell.angle_alpha   90.00
_cell.angle_beta   90.00
_cell.angle_gamma   90.00
#
_symmetry.space_group_name_H-M   'P 1'
#
loop_
_entity.id
_entity.type
_entity.pdbx_description
1 polymer ?
#
loop_
_entity_poly.entity_id
_entity_poly.type
_entity_poly.pdbx_seq_one_letter_code
_entity_poly.pdbx_strand_id
1 'polypeptide(L)'
;MFSENISAEMQEILELELHRYKREIGHMTKEEWNLLVDWVHSGHSPYMNGDGIFDDDGWPLDYINTLRFWDAQKESSDSISEEQKKAAEIIEYDGFIFQEGFIESLDIQLK
;
A
#
# COMPACT_ATOMS: atom_id res chain seq x y z
N MET A 1 -20.40 2.58 2.32
CA MET A 1 -21.39 2.14 1.31
C MET A 1 -20.63 2.00 0.01
N PHE A 2 -20.91 0.96 -0.77
CA PHE A 2 -20.22 0.75 -2.04
C PHE A 2 -20.50 1.89 -3.03
N SER A 3 -19.52 2.12 -3.90
CA SER A 3 -19.65 3.05 -5.02
C SER A 3 -20.75 2.59 -5.99
N GLU A 4 -21.45 3.54 -6.61
CA GLU A 4 -22.67 3.28 -7.41
C GLU A 4 -22.44 2.37 -8.63
N ASN A 5 -21.19 2.24 -9.08
CA ASN A 5 -20.78 1.44 -10.23
C ASN A 5 -20.55 -0.05 -9.92
N ILE A 6 -20.65 -0.46 -8.66
CA ILE A 6 -20.37 -1.84 -8.23
C ILE A 6 -21.68 -2.63 -8.21
N SER A 7 -21.75 -3.73 -8.95
CA SER A 7 -22.95 -4.58 -9.00
C SER A 7 -23.25 -5.21 -7.64
N ALA A 8 -24.53 -5.49 -7.36
CA ALA A 8 -24.93 -6.12 -6.09
C ALA A 8 -24.22 -7.46 -5.83
N GLU A 9 -24.00 -8.27 -6.86
CA GLU A 9 -23.24 -9.52 -6.78
C GLU A 9 -21.79 -9.27 -6.34
N MET A 10 -21.14 -8.26 -6.92
CA MET A 10 -19.77 -7.90 -6.53
C MET A 10 -19.72 -7.33 -5.10
N GLN A 11 -20.71 -6.54 -4.69
CA GLN A 11 -20.80 -6.06 -3.31
C GLN A 11 -20.87 -7.23 -2.31
N GLU A 12 -21.68 -8.26 -2.59
CA GLU A 12 -21.79 -9.44 -1.74
C GLU A 12 -20.45 -10.20 -1.64
N ILE A 13 -19.75 -10.38 -2.78
CA ILE A 13 -18.42 -11.01 -2.80
C ILE A 13 -17.43 -10.21 -1.95
N LEU A 14 -17.37 -8.89 -2.16
CA LEU A 14 -16.42 -8.01 -1.47
C LEU A 14 -16.72 -7.91 0.04
N GLU A 15 -17.99 -7.94 0.46
CA GLU A 15 -18.36 -8.01 1.88
C GLU A 15 -17.93 -9.33 2.53
N LEU A 16 -18.07 -10.45 1.82
CA LEU A 16 -17.61 -11.76 2.27
C LEU A 16 -16.08 -11.79 2.41
N GLU A 17 -15.37 -11.25 1.43
CA GLU A 17 -13.91 -11.15 1.47
C GLU A 17 -13.44 -10.28 2.63
N LEU A 18 -14.03 -9.11 2.84
CA LEU A 18 -13.70 -8.21 3.96
C LEU A 18 -13.94 -8.88 5.32
N HIS A 19 -15.06 -9.59 5.48
CA HIS A 19 -15.36 -10.34 6.70
C HIS A 19 -14.35 -11.47 6.96
N ARG A 20 -13.95 -12.18 5.89
CA ARG A 20 -12.95 -13.24 5.97
C ARG A 20 -11.59 -12.66 6.33
N TYR A 21 -11.17 -11.63 5.62
CA TYR A 21 -9.89 -10.96 5.77
C TYR A 21 -9.68 -10.47 7.20
N LYS A 22 -10.70 -9.84 7.80
CA LYS A 22 -10.66 -9.38 9.20
C LYS A 22 -10.28 -10.48 10.21
N ARG A 23 -10.65 -11.74 9.92
CA ARG A 23 -10.30 -12.89 10.78
C ARG A 23 -8.88 -13.38 10.54
N GLU A 24 -8.38 -13.25 9.31
CA GLU A 24 -7.09 -13.80 8.88
C GLU A 24 -5.92 -12.88 9.24
N ILE A 25 -6.08 -11.56 9.02
CA ILE A 25 -5.00 -10.56 9.19
C ILE A 25 -4.57 -10.34 10.65
N GLY A 26 -5.36 -10.83 11.62
CA GLY A 26 -5.06 -10.69 13.04
C GLY A 26 -5.32 -9.28 13.58
N HIS A 27 -4.30 -8.65 14.17
CA HIS A 27 -4.44 -7.32 14.78
C HIS A 27 -4.45 -6.22 13.71
N MET A 28 -5.43 -5.32 13.81
CA MET A 28 -5.58 -4.16 12.94
C MET A 28 -5.99 -2.94 13.76
N THR A 29 -5.39 -1.79 13.47
CA THR A 29 -5.79 -0.52 14.07
C THR A 29 -7.14 -0.05 13.53
N LYS A 30 -7.76 0.91 14.23
CA LYS A 30 -9.02 1.51 13.75
C LYS A 30 -8.82 2.26 12.42
N GLU A 31 -7.66 2.86 12.23
CA GLU A 31 -7.33 3.62 11.02
C GLU A 31 -7.14 2.69 9.83
N GLU A 32 -6.32 1.65 9.97
CA GLU A 32 -6.17 0.58 8.99
C GLU A 32 -7.52 -0.02 8.60
N TRP A 33 -8.41 -0.25 9.58
CA TRP A 33 -9.75 -0.77 9.32
C TRP A 33 -10.60 0.18 8.48
N ASN A 34 -10.59 1.47 8.78
CA ASN A 34 -11.36 2.45 8.01
C ASN A 34 -10.84 2.54 6.56
N LEU A 35 -9.52 2.60 6.38
CA LEU A 35 -8.89 2.62 5.06
C LEU A 35 -9.22 1.37 4.24
N LEU A 36 -9.18 0.20 4.88
CA LEU A 36 -9.55 -1.07 4.24
C LEU A 36 -11.02 -1.10 3.83
N VAL A 37 -11.92 -0.62 4.70
CA VAL A 37 -13.35 -0.56 4.41
C VAL A 37 -13.61 0.38 3.23
N ASP A 38 -12.95 1.52 3.17
CA ASP A 38 -13.08 2.46 2.06
C ASP A 38 -12.52 1.88 0.75
N TRP A 39 -11.37 1.21 0.81
CA TRP A 39 -10.80 0.46 -0.31
C TRP A 39 -11.76 -0.60 -0.85
N VAL A 40 -12.33 -1.43 0.03
CA VAL A 40 -13.29 -2.47 -0.37
C VAL A 40 -14.57 -1.85 -0.95
N HIS A 41 -15.11 -0.82 -0.33
CA HIS A 41 -16.29 -0.11 -0.83
C HIS A 41 -16.05 0.62 -2.16
N SER A 42 -14.80 0.89 -2.53
CA SER A 42 -14.43 1.40 -3.84
C SER A 42 -14.32 0.31 -4.93
N GLY A 43 -14.48 -0.96 -4.56
CA GLY A 43 -14.62 -2.08 -5.50
C GLY A 43 -13.41 -3.00 -5.58
N HIS A 44 -12.48 -2.89 -4.64
CA HIS A 44 -11.25 -3.65 -4.65
C HIS A 44 -11.24 -4.75 -3.59
N SER A 45 -10.64 -5.89 -3.92
CA SER A 45 -10.46 -6.98 -2.96
C SER A 45 -9.46 -6.56 -1.87
N PRO A 46 -9.69 -6.95 -0.59
CA PRO A 46 -8.73 -6.69 0.49
C PRO A 46 -7.40 -7.45 0.29
N TYR A 47 -7.38 -8.50 -0.53
CA TYR A 47 -6.19 -9.30 -0.84
C TYR A 47 -5.35 -8.74 -2.01
N MET A 48 -5.72 -7.57 -2.54
CA MET A 48 -5.01 -6.90 -3.62
C MET A 48 -4.45 -5.56 -3.12
N ASN A 49 -3.35 -5.12 -3.71
CA ASN A 49 -2.82 -3.77 -3.53
C ASN A 49 -2.81 -3.00 -4.86
N GLY A 50 -3.04 -1.69 -4.80
CA GLY A 50 -3.06 -0.82 -5.97
C GLY A 50 -1.68 -0.42 -6.49
N ASP A 51 -0.63 -0.70 -5.70
CA ASP A 51 0.70 -0.12 -5.86
C ASP A 51 1.69 -1.08 -6.53
N GLY A 52 1.30 -2.34 -6.75
CA GLY A 52 2.16 -3.38 -7.31
C GLY A 52 3.31 -3.79 -6.38
N ILE A 53 3.09 -3.75 -5.06
CA ILE A 53 4.11 -4.15 -4.07
C ILE A 53 4.07 -5.66 -3.85
N PHE A 54 5.26 -6.25 -3.78
CA PHE A 54 5.49 -7.68 -3.54
C PHE A 54 6.36 -7.86 -2.29
N ASP A 55 6.19 -8.98 -1.60
CA ASP A 55 7.10 -9.41 -0.55
C ASP A 55 8.43 -9.96 -1.11
N ASP A 56 9.35 -10.29 -0.20
CA ASP A 56 10.68 -10.81 -0.53
C ASP A 56 10.63 -12.17 -1.27
N ASP A 57 9.53 -12.91 -1.14
CA ASP A 57 9.29 -14.18 -1.83
C ASP A 57 8.64 -13.99 -3.22
N GLY A 58 8.34 -12.74 -3.59
CA GLY A 58 7.73 -12.37 -4.88
C GLY A 58 6.22 -12.55 -4.93
N TRP A 59 5.55 -12.66 -3.79
CA TRP A 59 4.08 -12.66 -3.71
C TRP A 59 3.53 -11.24 -3.55
N PRO A 60 2.45 -10.87 -4.25
CA PRO A 60 1.87 -9.55 -4.09
C PRO A 60 1.33 -9.39 -2.65
N LEU A 61 1.62 -8.25 -2.05
CA LEU A 61 1.08 -7.91 -0.74
C LEU A 61 -0.43 -7.67 -0.80
N ASP A 62 -1.11 -7.92 0.31
CA ASP A 62 -2.47 -7.42 0.49
C ASP A 62 -2.49 -5.92 0.82
N TYR A 63 -3.69 -5.33 0.89
CA TYR A 63 -3.84 -3.89 1.10
C TYR A 63 -3.24 -3.41 2.42
N ILE A 64 -3.45 -4.13 3.54
CA ILE A 64 -2.94 -3.69 4.85
C ILE A 64 -1.43 -3.84 4.95
N ASN A 65 -0.88 -4.94 4.44
CA ASN A 65 0.57 -5.15 4.44
C ASN A 65 1.27 -4.14 3.52
N THR A 66 0.61 -3.68 2.46
CA THR A 66 1.10 -2.56 1.63
C THR A 66 1.11 -1.24 2.41
N LEU A 67 0.06 -0.92 3.17
CA LEU A 67 0.05 0.27 4.04
C LEU A 67 1.18 0.22 5.07
N ARG A 68 1.36 -0.93 5.74
CA ARG A 68 2.43 -1.12 6.73
C ARG A 68 3.82 -1.04 6.13
N PHE A 69 4.00 -1.53 4.90
CA PHE A 69 5.24 -1.42 4.17
C PHE A 69 5.61 0.05 3.95
N TRP A 70 4.64 0.86 3.48
CA TRP A 70 4.87 2.29 3.27
C TRP A 70 5.13 3.06 4.57
N ASP A 71 4.41 2.75 5.65
CA ASP A 71 4.66 3.36 6.95
C ASP A 71 6.08 3.05 7.45
N ALA A 72 6.54 1.81 7.31
CA ALA A 72 7.91 1.41 7.67
C ALA A 72 8.95 2.09 6.79
N GLN A 73 8.70 2.22 5.48
CA GLN A 73 9.60 2.89 4.55
C GLN A 73 9.71 4.40 4.87
N LYS A 74 8.61 5.03 5.27
CA LYS A 74 8.57 6.42 5.71
C LYS A 74 9.31 6.62 7.02
N GLU A 75 9.09 5.78 8.03
CA GLU A 75 9.82 5.84 9.30
C GLU A 75 11.34 5.65 9.09
N SER A 76 11.71 4.70 8.22
CA SER A 76 13.10 4.52 7.82
C SER A 76 13.66 5.78 7.15
N SER A 77 12.88 6.44 6.30
CA SER A 77 13.28 7.67 5.62
C SER A 77 13.48 8.83 6.60
N ASP A 78 12.56 9.01 7.55
CA ASP A 78 12.62 10.05 8.59
C ASP A 78 13.83 9.87 9.53
N SER A 79 14.36 8.65 9.65
CA SER A 79 15.53 8.34 10.48
C SER A 79 16.88 8.75 9.85
N ILE A 80 16.91 9.07 8.56
CA ILE A 80 18.14 9.42 7.82
C ILE A 80 18.46 10.91 8.02
N SER A 81 19.68 11.22 8.47
CA SER A 81 20.09 12.61 8.67
C SER A 81 20.29 13.37 7.36
N GLU A 82 20.12 14.69 7.39
CA GLU A 82 20.38 15.55 6.22
C GLU A 82 21.80 15.43 5.66
N GLU A 83 22.79 15.16 6.52
CA GLU A 83 24.16 14.88 6.05
C GLU A 83 24.26 13.56 5.30
N GLN A 84 23.54 12.52 5.73
CA GLN A 84 23.49 11.23 5.04
C GLN A 84 22.73 11.33 3.71
N LYS A 85 21.62 12.07 3.67
CA LYS A 85 20.87 12.33 2.42
C LYS A 85 21.76 13.01 1.37
N LYS A 86 22.51 14.05 1.77
CA LYS A 86 23.44 14.76 0.89
C LYS A 86 24.64 13.92 0.46
N ALA A 87 25.18 13.08 1.35
CA ALA A 87 26.33 12.24 1.04
C ALA A 87 26.00 11.10 0.08
N ALA A 88 24.75 10.63 0.06
CA ALA A 88 24.28 9.52 -0.75
C ALA A 88 23.53 9.96 -2.02
N GLU A 89 23.51 11.27 -2.35
CA GLU A 89 22.76 11.82 -3.49
C GLU A 89 21.32 11.29 -3.49
N ILE A 90 20.65 11.41 -2.35
CA ILE A 90 19.28 10.93 -2.16
C ILE A 90 18.31 12.10 -2.36
N ILE A 91 17.28 11.87 -3.19
CA ILE A 91 16.15 12.77 -3.38
C ILE A 91 14.94 12.32 -2.57
N GLU A 92 14.23 13.29 -2.00
CA GLU A 92 12.95 13.08 -1.33
C GLU A 92 11.82 13.29 -2.34
N TYR A 93 10.95 12.30 -2.49
CA TYR A 93 9.75 12.36 -3.32
C TYR A 93 8.56 11.80 -2.55
N ASP A 94 7.54 12.64 -2.35
CA ASP A 94 6.32 12.31 -1.59
C ASP A 94 6.57 11.76 -0.16
N GLY A 95 7.60 12.27 0.51
CA GLY A 95 7.99 11.81 1.86
C GLY A 95 8.79 10.49 1.88
N PHE A 96 9.19 9.97 0.72
CA PHE A 96 10.07 8.81 0.59
C PHE A 96 11.44 9.22 0.07
N ILE A 97 12.47 8.53 0.56
CA ILE A 97 13.87 8.74 0.22
C ILE A 97 14.29 7.72 -0.83
N PHE A 98 14.72 8.22 -2.00
CA PHE A 98 15.21 7.40 -3.12
C PHE A 98 16.62 7.81 -3.52
N GLN A 99 17.44 6.85 -3.96
CA GLN A 99 18.74 7.16 -4.55
C GLN A 99 18.55 7.87 -5.91
N GLU A 100 19.36 8.87 -6.26
CA GLU A 100 19.18 9.74 -7.44
C GLU A 100 19.01 9.01 -8.79
N GLY A 101 19.31 7.72 -8.90
CA GLY A 101 19.08 6.92 -10.12
C GLY A 101 17.83 6.03 -10.14
N PHE A 102 17.07 5.93 -9.04
CA PHE A 102 15.92 5.02 -8.95
C PHE A 102 14.67 5.58 -9.65
N ILE A 103 14.41 6.89 -9.52
CA ILE A 103 13.24 7.53 -10.14
C ILE A 103 13.31 7.46 -11.68
N GLU A 104 14.50 7.61 -12.27
CA GLU A 104 14.69 7.47 -13.71
C GLU A 104 14.34 6.05 -14.23
N SER A 105 14.46 5.02 -13.38
CA SER A 105 14.11 3.64 -13.73
C SER A 105 12.61 3.34 -13.61
N LEU A 106 11.89 4.05 -12.72
CA LEU A 106 10.44 3.95 -12.53
C LEU A 106 9.66 4.53 -13.72
N ASP A 107 10.13 5.66 -14.27
CA ASP A 107 9.54 6.30 -15.46
C ASP A 107 9.65 5.45 -16.74
N ILE A 108 10.55 4.45 -16.76
CA ILE A 108 10.72 3.52 -17.89
C ILE A 108 9.73 2.35 -17.81
N GLN A 109 9.27 1.96 -16.63
CA GLN A 109 8.34 0.85 -16.42
C GLN A 109 6.85 1.24 -16.63
N LEU A 110 6.54 2.54 -16.69
CA LEU A 110 5.18 3.07 -16.84
C LEU A 110 4.86 3.58 -18.27
N LYS A 111 5.71 3.26 -19.26
CA LYS A 111 5.46 3.51 -20.70
C LYS A 111 5.26 2.20 -21.46
#